data_AF-A0A349N522-F1
#
_entry.id   AF-A0A349N522-F1
#
_cell.length_a   1.000
_cell.length_b   1.000
_cell.length_c   1.000
_cell.angle_alpha   90.00
_cell.angle_beta   90.00
_cell.angle_gamma   90.00
#
_symmetry.space_group_name_H-M   'P 1'
#
loop_
_entity.id
_entity.type
_entity.pdbx_description
1 polymer ?
#
loop_
_entity_poly.entity_id
_entity_poly.type
_entity_poly.pdbx_seq_one_letter_code
_entity_poly.pdbx_strand_id
1 'polypeptide(L)'
;LVDGDKVLTESIAIVNYIARLAPESKLMPTSVSDLARYDELSCFVLAELEQPLWSKGKHLFALPEEQRVPAMLDTAKFEWAKAVRSLDALLEDTEYALGDQFSAIDILLAHTFNWAQRFEFDVPEKYIALRDRHFARPAAQRALASMA
;
A
#
# COMPACT_ATOMS: atom_id res chain seq x y z
N LEU A 1 -13.69 9.73 3.92
CA LEU A 1 -13.39 11.13 4.33
C LEU A 1 -14.65 11.95 4.21
N VAL A 2 -14.96 12.78 5.20
CA VAL A 2 -15.97 13.84 5.10
C VAL A 2 -15.23 15.17 5.26
N ASP A 3 -15.33 16.03 4.26
CA ASP A 3 -14.70 17.36 4.22
C ASP A 3 -15.74 18.38 3.71
N GLY A 4 -16.38 19.09 4.63
CA GLY A 4 -17.56 19.90 4.33
C GLY A 4 -18.74 19.04 3.85
N ASP A 5 -19.24 19.34 2.65
CA ASP A 5 -20.29 18.60 1.94
C ASP A 5 -19.75 17.41 1.13
N LYS A 6 -18.42 17.28 1.01
CA LYS A 6 -17.78 16.22 0.23
C LYS A 6 -17.66 14.95 1.04
N VAL A 7 -18.22 13.87 0.50
CA VAL A 7 -18.01 12.50 0.99
C VAL A 7 -17.19 11.75 -0.04
N LEU A 8 -16.01 11.28 0.38
CA LEU A 8 -15.09 10.52 -0.47
C LEU A 8 -14.78 9.17 0.16
N THR A 9 -14.91 8.11 -0.63
CA THR A 9 -14.51 6.73 -0.31
C THR A 9 -13.25 6.38 -1.11
N GLU A 10 -12.75 5.16 -0.92
CA GLU A 10 -11.45 4.68 -1.45
C GLU A 10 -10.23 5.32 -0.79
N SER A 11 -9.35 4.48 -0.23
CA SER A 11 -8.18 4.92 0.54
C SER A 11 -7.24 5.80 -0.29
N ILE A 12 -6.87 5.37 -1.50
CA ILE A 12 -5.97 6.13 -2.37
C ILE A 12 -6.62 7.42 -2.89
N ALA A 13 -7.93 7.42 -3.14
CA ALA A 13 -8.61 8.63 -3.59
C ALA A 13 -8.60 9.70 -2.48
N ILE A 14 -8.80 9.28 -1.23
CA ILE A 14 -8.68 10.13 -0.05
C ILE A 14 -7.25 10.66 0.11
N VAL A 15 -6.24 9.80 0.01
CA VAL A 15 -4.82 10.22 0.10
C VAL A 15 -4.47 11.22 -1.00
N ASN A 16 -4.86 10.95 -2.24
CA ASN A 16 -4.67 11.86 -3.38
C ASN A 16 -5.38 13.19 -3.17
N TYR A 17 -6.60 13.19 -2.63
CA TYR A 17 -7.33 14.41 -2.31
C TYR A 17 -6.59 15.25 -1.27
N ILE A 18 -6.14 14.64 -0.17
CA ILE A 18 -5.38 15.31 0.88
C ILE A 18 -4.05 15.86 0.33
N ALA A 19 -3.33 15.08 -0.49
CA ALA A 19 -2.08 15.52 -1.12
C ALA A 19 -2.29 16.75 -2.02
N ARG A 20 -3.42 16.83 -2.73
CA ARG A 20 -3.78 17.99 -3.57
C ARG A 20 -4.18 19.22 -2.76
N LEU A 21 -4.75 19.04 -1.57
CA LEU A 21 -5.04 20.14 -0.65
C LEU A 21 -3.78 20.72 0.01
N ALA A 22 -2.72 19.92 0.13
CA ALA A 22 -1.44 20.28 0.74
C ALA A 22 -0.26 20.03 -0.22
N PRO A 23 -0.16 20.76 -1.35
CA PRO A 23 0.88 20.52 -2.36
C PRO A 23 2.30 20.69 -1.83
N GLU A 24 2.50 21.49 -0.78
CA GLU A 24 3.78 21.67 -0.08
C GLU A 24 4.28 20.40 0.61
N SER A 25 3.39 19.45 0.89
CA SER A 25 3.74 18.12 1.41
C SER A 25 4.49 17.26 0.40
N LYS A 26 4.35 17.57 -0.90
CA LYS A 26 4.92 16.81 -2.03
C LYS A 26 4.54 15.33 -2.06
N LEU A 27 3.45 14.94 -1.41
CA LEU A 27 2.97 13.56 -1.39
C LEU A 27 2.52 13.06 -2.78
N MET A 28 2.20 13.99 -3.69
CA MET A 28 1.84 13.70 -5.07
C MET A 28 2.69 14.58 -5.99
N PRO A 29 3.38 14.02 -6.99
CA PRO A 29 4.16 14.81 -7.94
C PRO A 29 3.25 15.63 -8.87
N THR A 30 3.83 16.65 -9.51
CA THR A 30 3.10 17.56 -10.41
C THR A 30 3.57 17.47 -11.86
N SER A 31 4.78 16.96 -12.11
CA SER A 31 5.27 16.75 -13.48
C SER A 31 4.49 15.59 -14.12
N VAL A 32 4.18 15.70 -15.42
CA VAL A 32 3.42 14.65 -16.13
C VAL A 32 4.14 13.30 -16.08
N SER A 33 5.47 13.32 -16.20
CA SER A 33 6.29 12.10 -16.18
C SER A 33 6.24 11.41 -14.82
N ASP A 34 6.47 12.17 -13.74
CA ASP A 34 6.47 11.61 -12.39
C ASP A 34 5.07 11.21 -11.95
N LEU A 35 4.04 11.92 -12.42
CA LEU A 35 2.64 11.57 -12.18
C LEU A 35 2.26 10.26 -12.87
N ALA A 36 2.71 10.03 -14.12
CA ALA A 36 2.48 8.75 -14.77
C ALA A 36 3.10 7.59 -13.98
N ARG A 37 4.30 7.80 -13.42
CA ARG A 37 4.97 6.81 -12.58
C ARG A 37 4.29 6.61 -11.23
N TYR A 38 3.80 7.70 -10.63
CA TYR A 38 2.98 7.66 -9.42
C TYR A 38 1.69 6.85 -9.63
N ASP A 39 1.01 7.07 -10.75
CA ASP A 39 -0.22 6.36 -11.09
C ASP A 39 0.06 4.87 -11.34
N GLU A 40 1.12 4.54 -12.07
CA GLU A 40 1.56 3.15 -12.29
C GLU A 40 1.79 2.41 -10.97
N LEU A 41 2.57 3.00 -10.05
CA LEU A 41 2.85 2.39 -8.75
C LEU A 41 1.61 2.32 -7.86
N SER A 42 0.76 3.35 -7.87
CA SER A 42 -0.52 3.35 -7.13
C SER A 42 -1.40 2.20 -7.58
N CYS A 43 -1.59 2.05 -8.90
CA CYS A 43 -2.36 0.97 -9.48
C CYS A 43 -1.76 -0.39 -9.16
N PHE A 44 -0.44 -0.54 -9.29
CA PHE A 44 0.24 -1.79 -9.00
C PHE A 44 0.07 -2.21 -7.53
N VAL A 45 0.26 -1.30 -6.58
CA VAL A 45 0.12 -1.62 -5.15
C VAL A 45 -1.30 -2.10 -4.84
N LEU A 46 -2.33 -1.43 -5.37
CA LEU A 46 -3.72 -1.75 -5.07
C LEU A 46 -4.22 -3.00 -5.80
N ALA A 47 -3.88 -3.14 -7.09
CA ALA A 47 -4.43 -4.18 -7.94
C ALA A 47 -3.64 -5.49 -7.89
N GLU A 48 -2.33 -5.43 -7.65
CA GLU A 48 -1.44 -6.60 -7.74
C GLU A 48 -0.82 -6.97 -6.38
N LEU A 49 -0.33 -5.99 -5.61
CA LEU A 49 0.36 -6.28 -4.35
C LEU A 49 -0.62 -6.54 -3.19
N GLU A 50 -1.70 -5.77 -3.10
CA GLU A 50 -2.72 -5.89 -2.04
C GLU A 50 -3.72 -7.03 -2.33
N GLN A 51 -3.96 -7.34 -3.62
CA GLN A 51 -4.90 -8.38 -4.04
C GLN A 51 -4.70 -9.75 -3.34
N PRO A 52 -3.49 -10.34 -3.26
CA PRO A 52 -3.31 -11.61 -2.57
C PRO A 52 -3.60 -11.53 -1.05
N LEU A 53 -3.43 -10.35 -0.43
CA LEU A 53 -3.77 -10.15 0.98
C LEU A 53 -5.28 -10.24 1.19
N TRP A 54 -6.07 -9.60 0.32
CA TRP A 54 -7.51 -9.73 0.32
C TRP A 54 -7.97 -11.15 -0.01
N SER A 55 -7.35 -11.82 -0.98
CA SER A 55 -7.67 -13.22 -1.29
C SER A 55 -7.50 -14.11 -0.06
N LYS A 56 -6.37 -14.00 0.65
CA LYS A 56 -6.16 -14.71 1.92
C LYS A 56 -7.18 -14.30 2.99
N GLY A 57 -7.37 -13.00 3.24
CA GLY A 57 -8.27 -12.50 4.28
C GLY A 57 -9.74 -12.91 4.08
N LYS A 58 -10.23 -12.84 2.84
CA LYS A 58 -11.58 -13.27 2.44
C LYS A 58 -11.83 -14.73 2.78
N HIS A 59 -10.89 -15.60 2.44
CA HIS A 59 -11.05 -17.04 2.65
C HIS A 59 -10.59 -17.54 4.03
N LEU A 60 -10.01 -16.67 4.87
CA LEU A 60 -9.74 -16.97 6.28
C LEU A 60 -10.86 -16.50 7.22
N PHE A 61 -11.30 -15.24 7.11
CA PHE A 61 -12.24 -14.68 8.09
C PHE A 61 -13.31 -13.74 7.52
N ALA A 62 -13.05 -13.05 6.40
CA ALA A 62 -13.94 -11.96 6.00
C ALA A 62 -15.22 -12.43 5.29
N LEU A 63 -15.21 -13.59 4.63
CA LEU A 63 -16.41 -14.17 4.01
C LEU A 63 -17.18 -15.10 4.98
N PRO A 64 -18.50 -15.30 4.77
CA PRO A 64 -19.24 -16.41 5.36
C PRO A 64 -18.55 -17.75 5.06
N GLU A 65 -18.63 -18.70 5.99
CA GLU A 65 -17.89 -19.96 5.91
C GLU A 65 -18.21 -20.75 4.63
N GLU A 66 -19.47 -20.77 4.19
CA GLU A 66 -19.88 -21.47 2.97
C GLU A 66 -19.32 -20.89 1.67
N GLN A 67 -18.82 -19.65 1.69
CA GLN A 67 -18.19 -19.00 0.54
C GLN A 67 -16.66 -19.12 0.56
N ARG A 68 -16.08 -19.70 1.62
CA ARG A 68 -14.63 -19.82 1.74
C ARG A 68 -14.13 -20.98 0.89
N VAL A 69 -13.03 -20.76 0.18
CA VAL A 69 -12.40 -21.73 -0.70
C VAL A 69 -10.98 -21.95 -0.19
N PRO A 70 -10.69 -23.01 0.58
CA PRO A 70 -9.37 -23.23 1.16
C PRO A 70 -8.23 -23.25 0.13
N ALA A 71 -8.48 -23.79 -1.08
CA ALA A 71 -7.51 -23.80 -2.17
C ALA A 71 -7.08 -22.40 -2.64
N MET A 72 -7.86 -21.34 -2.36
CA MET A 72 -7.47 -19.97 -2.70
C MET A 72 -6.26 -19.48 -1.90
N LEU A 73 -5.95 -20.12 -0.75
CA LEU A 73 -4.77 -19.75 0.04
C LEU A 73 -3.46 -20.04 -0.69
N ASP A 74 -3.42 -21.12 -1.48
CA ASP A 74 -2.25 -21.46 -2.31
C ASP A 74 -2.11 -20.48 -3.48
N THR A 75 -3.24 -20.09 -4.09
CA THR A 75 -3.27 -19.04 -5.13
C THR A 75 -2.77 -17.71 -4.58
N ALA A 76 -3.27 -17.28 -3.41
CA ALA A 76 -2.83 -16.03 -2.77
C ALA A 76 -1.32 -16.03 -2.48
N LYS A 77 -0.77 -17.17 -2.03
CA LYS A 77 0.69 -17.31 -1.82
C LYS A 77 1.47 -17.18 -3.12
N PHE A 78 1.00 -17.82 -4.20
CA PHE A 78 1.62 -17.72 -5.51
C PHE A 78 1.57 -16.29 -6.07
N GLU A 79 0.40 -15.64 -5.99
CA GLU A 79 0.17 -14.27 -6.46
C GLU A 79 1.02 -13.27 -5.68
N TRP A 80 1.12 -13.40 -4.35
CA TRP A 80 2.04 -12.60 -3.53
C TRP A 80 3.49 -12.69 -4.03
N ALA A 81 4.01 -13.91 -4.21
CA ALA A 81 5.38 -14.09 -4.67
C ALA A 81 5.60 -13.50 -6.08
N LYS A 82 4.59 -13.56 -6.96
CA LYS A 82 4.63 -12.94 -8.29
C LYS A 82 4.61 -11.41 -8.20
N ALA A 83 3.75 -10.84 -7.36
CA ALA A 83 3.65 -9.39 -7.17
C ALA A 83 4.94 -8.83 -6.57
N VAL A 84 5.53 -9.47 -5.57
CA VAL A 84 6.81 -9.08 -4.98
C VAL A 84 7.94 -9.06 -6.02
N ARG A 85 8.06 -10.11 -6.85
CA ARG A 85 9.06 -10.12 -7.94
C ARG A 85 8.82 -9.04 -8.99
N SER A 86 7.57 -8.69 -9.26
CA SER A 86 7.24 -7.62 -10.21
C SER A 86 7.55 -6.26 -9.60
N LEU A 87 7.31 -6.09 -8.30
CA LEU A 87 7.69 -4.89 -7.55
C LEU A 87 9.21 -4.69 -7.51
N ASP A 88 9.99 -5.77 -7.42
CA ASP A 88 11.45 -5.70 -7.52
C ASP A 88 11.92 -5.10 -8.85
N ALA A 89 11.20 -5.38 -9.95
CA ALA A 89 11.51 -4.85 -11.27
C ALA A 89 10.97 -3.43 -11.47
N LEU A 90 9.92 -3.06 -10.73
CA LEU A 90 9.38 -1.71 -10.76
C LEU A 90 10.27 -0.78 -9.93
N LEU A 91 10.54 -1.09 -8.67
CA LEU A 91 11.22 -0.16 -7.78
C LEU A 91 12.73 -0.08 -8.06
N GLU A 92 13.26 1.13 -7.95
CA GLU A 92 14.69 1.36 -7.86
C GLU A 92 15.21 1.01 -6.46
N ASP A 93 16.50 0.74 -6.33
CA ASP A 93 17.14 0.47 -5.04
C ASP A 93 17.47 1.80 -4.32
N THR A 94 16.41 2.53 -3.97
CA THR A 94 16.45 3.87 -3.37
C THR A 94 15.70 3.93 -2.04
N GLU A 95 15.87 5.02 -1.28
CA GLU A 95 15.19 5.18 0.02
C GLU A 95 13.66 5.30 -0.12
N TYR A 96 13.21 5.91 -1.22
CA TYR A 96 11.81 6.19 -1.53
C TYR A 96 11.37 5.46 -2.79
N ALA A 97 10.08 5.16 -2.86
CA ALA A 97 9.48 4.43 -3.97
C ALA A 97 9.40 5.24 -5.27
N LEU A 98 9.45 6.57 -5.18
CA LEU A 98 9.35 7.48 -6.32
C LEU A 98 10.39 8.59 -6.22
N GLY A 99 11.42 8.53 -7.07
CA GLY A 99 12.47 9.54 -7.11
C GLY A 99 13.25 9.63 -5.79
N ASP A 100 13.53 10.86 -5.36
CA ASP A 100 14.39 11.15 -4.20
C ASP A 100 13.61 11.63 -2.95
N GLN A 101 12.28 11.53 -2.97
CA GLN A 101 11.41 12.10 -1.93
C GLN A 101 10.28 11.18 -1.51
N PHE A 102 9.88 11.31 -0.24
CA PHE A 102 8.72 10.61 0.32
C PHE A 102 7.43 11.05 -0.37
N SER A 103 6.63 10.07 -0.77
CA SER A 103 5.36 10.25 -1.48
C SER A 103 4.24 9.41 -0.85
N ALA A 104 3.03 9.55 -1.37
CA ALA A 104 1.92 8.68 -1.00
C ALA A 104 2.14 7.21 -1.42
N ILE A 105 3.02 6.92 -2.38
CA ILE A 105 3.37 5.52 -2.73
C ILE A 105 4.06 4.84 -1.55
N ASP A 106 4.93 5.54 -0.84
CA ASP A 106 5.62 5.00 0.35
C ASP A 106 4.63 4.70 1.48
N ILE A 107 3.55 5.50 1.60
CA ILE A 107 2.44 5.23 2.54
C ILE A 107 1.72 3.94 2.15
N LEU A 108 1.38 3.78 0.87
CA LEU A 108 0.72 2.58 0.36
C LEU A 108 1.59 1.33 0.59
N LEU A 109 2.86 1.37 0.18
CA LEU A 109 3.78 0.25 0.34
C LEU A 109 3.98 -0.12 1.82
N ALA A 110 4.25 0.85 2.68
CA ALA A 110 4.44 0.58 4.10
C ALA A 110 3.19 -0.07 4.72
N HIS A 111 2.00 0.45 4.41
CA HIS A 111 0.74 -0.11 4.87
C HIS A 111 0.53 -1.55 4.38
N THR A 112 0.72 -1.80 3.08
CA THR A 112 0.54 -3.11 2.46
C THR A 112 1.54 -4.13 3.02
N PHE A 113 2.80 -3.77 3.22
CA PHE A 113 3.79 -4.68 3.83
C PHE A 113 3.51 -4.95 5.31
N ASN A 114 3.04 -3.95 6.06
CA ASN A 114 2.61 -4.16 7.44
C ASN A 114 1.44 -5.17 7.50
N TRP A 115 0.52 -5.09 6.56
CA TRP A 115 -0.56 -6.05 6.44
C TRP A 115 -0.05 -7.44 6.03
N ALA A 116 0.82 -7.53 5.03
CA ALA A 116 1.44 -8.78 4.60
C ALA A 116 2.15 -9.52 5.75
N GLN A 117 2.90 -8.80 6.59
CA GLN A 117 3.54 -9.37 7.80
C GLN A 117 2.49 -9.90 8.80
N ARG A 118 1.42 -9.14 9.07
CA ARG A 118 0.33 -9.58 9.95
C ARG A 118 -0.40 -10.81 9.41
N PHE A 119 -0.42 -10.97 8.09
CA PHE A 119 -1.00 -12.13 7.41
C PHE A 119 0.05 -13.22 7.14
N GLU A 120 1.25 -13.13 7.71
CA GLU A 120 2.29 -14.17 7.63
C GLU A 120 2.66 -14.54 6.19
N PHE A 121 2.64 -13.56 5.28
CA PHE A 121 3.30 -13.73 3.98
C PHE A 121 4.82 -13.62 4.14
N ASP A 122 5.55 -14.27 3.25
CA ASP A 122 7.01 -14.15 3.17
C ASP A 122 7.36 -12.78 2.56
N VAL A 123 7.68 -11.82 3.41
CA VAL A 123 8.02 -10.44 3.02
C VAL A 123 9.55 -10.31 2.98
N PRO A 124 10.15 -9.95 1.84
CA PRO A 124 11.58 -9.70 1.77
C PRO A 124 12.07 -8.65 2.77
N GLU A 125 13.26 -8.86 3.35
CA GLU A 125 13.83 -8.01 4.40
C GLU A 125 13.90 -6.53 4.00
N LYS A 126 14.23 -6.22 2.74
CA LYS A 126 14.28 -4.85 2.23
C LYS A 126 12.93 -4.13 2.32
N TYR A 127 11.83 -4.86 2.17
CA TYR A 127 10.48 -4.32 2.26
C TYR A 127 9.99 -4.21 3.69
N ILE A 128 10.45 -5.11 4.57
CA ILE A 128 10.31 -4.94 6.03
C ILE A 128 11.03 -3.65 6.47
N ALA A 129 12.27 -3.45 6.05
CA ALA A 129 13.04 -2.25 6.36
C ALA A 129 12.38 -0.96 5.81
N LEU A 130 11.82 -0.99 4.59
CA LEU A 130 11.03 0.11 4.04
C LEU A 130 9.81 0.42 4.91
N ARG A 131 9.04 -0.62 5.27
CA ARG A 131 7.88 -0.52 6.15
C ARG A 131 8.28 0.11 7.49
N ASP A 132 9.33 -0.39 8.13
CA ASP A 132 9.78 0.07 9.44
C ASP A 132 10.21 1.53 9.42
N ARG A 133 10.98 1.92 8.39
CA ARG A 133 11.40 3.31 8.17
C ARG A 133 10.20 4.27 8.11
N HIS A 134 9.17 3.91 7.36
CA HIS A 134 8.00 4.79 7.19
C HIS A 134 7.07 4.76 8.41
N PHE A 135 6.93 3.61 9.09
CA PHE A 135 6.20 3.55 10.35
C PHE A 135 6.90 4.28 11.51
N ALA A 136 8.23 4.38 11.50
CA ALA A 136 8.98 5.15 12.50
C ALA A 136 8.77 6.68 12.40
N ARG A 137 8.15 7.18 11.32
CA ARG A 137 7.90 8.62 11.14
C ARG A 137 6.95 9.15 12.22
N PRO A 138 7.19 10.37 12.77
CA PRO A 138 6.32 10.94 13.79
C PRO A 138 4.84 11.02 13.41
N ALA A 139 4.53 11.28 12.13
CA ALA A 139 3.16 11.30 11.63
C ALA A 139 2.50 9.91 11.68
N ALA A 140 3.22 8.85 11.31
CA ALA A 140 2.72 7.48 11.38
C ALA A 140 2.49 7.04 12.84
N GLN A 141 3.41 7.38 13.74
CA GLN A 141 3.25 7.12 15.18
C GLN A 141 2.02 7.83 15.77
N ARG A 142 1.79 9.10 15.40
CA ARG A 142 0.57 9.82 15.81
C ARG A 142 -0.70 9.15 15.27
N ALA A 143 -0.69 8.72 14.01
CA ALA A 143 -1.83 8.04 13.41
C ALA A 143 -2.14 6.72 14.14
N LEU A 144 -1.14 5.88 14.38
CA LEU A 144 -1.30 4.63 15.13
C LEU A 144 -1.85 4.85 16.55
N ALA A 145 -1.38 5.89 17.24
CA ALA A 145 -1.86 6.23 18.58
C ALA A 145 -3.34 6.65 18.61
N SER A 146 -3.89 7.15 17.49
CA SER A 146 -5.31 7.53 17.40
C SER A 146 -6.26 6.35 17.14
N MET A 147 -5.71 5.15 16.87
CA MET A 147 -6.47 3.93 16.62
C MET A 147 -6.56 3.00 17.85
N ALA A 148 -5.86 3.36 18.94
CA ALA A 148 -5.91 2.68 20.23
C ALA A 148 -7.00 3.29 21.12
#